data_AF-A0A1I1SRS2-F1
#
_entry.id   AF-A0A1I1SRS2-F1
#
_cell.length_a   1.000
_cell.length_b   1.000
_cell.length_c   1.000
_cell.angle_alpha   90.00
_cell.angle_beta   90.00
_cell.angle_gamma   90.00
#
_symmetry.space_group_name_H-M   'P 1'
#
loop_
_entity.id
_entity.type
_entity.pdbx_description
1 polymer ?
#
loop_
_entity_poly.entity_id
_entity_poly.type
_entity_poly.pdbx_seq_one_letter_code
_entity_poly.pdbx_strand_id
1 'polypeptide(L)'
;MLTVVVHEKGGQTQRFAFAGEEFSIGREDDNDLVLDRVNVSKHHLCFRKVDGRVEVVDLESTNGTYLNGRKVQSPRTVRRTDRVYVGDYILMLDGEDTAIVPTPADDKRRRDEQDDTGLVTSAQRVAAPGVESTYLDGLAAQIHQTLLKAVPRIDPMTSGEVGEEERKEVIELVDGILADFRDSQQIEATVDVGPFRERILREMLEWGPLGDLMRDDSVREIQVVGTAPIHVVRDDGNGERLELRFTGERALLMAMQRMCKKRGLWVEGAHVIEGIVDHGFYLYALLPPHPARQYVVSLRRMRTDANNLTALVQEGVLSADMREFLVATLKSCRRVLVCASGGVNLDRFMRALVGEIPESLRVACISDSGRLGSSRKGWIPVRRLTEANDKVELGPVLGVLLRGGLDLLISQQCSHQDAAGVIDALAGASRGAVVSLWGINTAHALSRLAALGTASGGAVQGLTLSLAHAIDVVIRLNSGVNLESMQVIEIIEPDTRADSSIEYRQLFVTTKSEDGTTEFKDTPALQQLLRKMINQGGEVPPRLLRG
;
A
#
# COMPACT_ATOMS: atom_id res chain seq x y z
N MET A 1 -19.78 -51.19 3.08
CA MET A 1 -20.53 -50.05 2.48
C MET A 1 -19.86 -48.74 2.88
N LEU A 2 -19.51 -47.91 1.89
CA LEU A 2 -18.81 -46.64 2.09
C LEU A 2 -19.78 -45.56 2.62
N THR A 3 -19.32 -44.75 3.56
CA THR A 3 -20.08 -43.69 4.22
C THR A 3 -19.33 -42.37 4.10
N VAL A 4 -20.03 -41.28 3.77
CA VAL A 4 -19.50 -39.92 3.87
C VAL A 4 -19.87 -39.37 5.24
N VAL A 5 -18.86 -39.06 6.04
CA VAL A 5 -19.00 -38.44 7.37
C VAL A 5 -18.82 -36.94 7.21
N VAL A 6 -19.80 -36.17 7.67
CA VAL A 6 -19.87 -34.72 7.50
C VAL A 6 -19.76 -34.08 8.86
N HIS A 7 -18.79 -33.19 9.02
CA HIS A 7 -18.62 -32.34 10.19
C HIS A 7 -18.88 -30.89 9.81
N GLU A 8 -19.92 -30.30 10.36
CA GLU A 8 -20.18 -28.87 10.28
C GLU A 8 -19.44 -28.13 11.40
N LYS A 9 -18.80 -27.00 11.09
CA LYS A 9 -18.12 -26.16 12.10
C LYS A 9 -19.12 -25.68 13.16
N GLY A 10 -19.01 -26.22 14.38
CA GLY A 10 -19.91 -25.93 15.50
C GLY A 10 -21.24 -26.70 15.49
N GLY A 11 -21.42 -27.64 14.55
CA GLY A 11 -22.61 -28.48 14.41
C GLY A 11 -22.39 -29.94 14.78
N GLN A 12 -23.42 -30.77 14.59
CA GLN A 12 -23.34 -32.22 14.83
C GLN A 12 -22.68 -32.94 13.66
N THR A 13 -22.06 -34.09 13.95
CA THR A 13 -21.53 -34.99 12.92
C THR A 13 -22.67 -35.80 12.31
N GLN A 14 -22.77 -35.81 10.98
CA GLN A 14 -23.78 -36.58 10.25
C GLN A 14 -23.12 -37.60 9.33
N ARG A 15 -23.82 -38.71 9.03
CA ARG A 15 -23.30 -39.82 8.22
C ARG A 15 -24.28 -40.14 7.11
N PHE A 16 -23.77 -40.22 5.88
CA PHE A 16 -24.56 -40.47 4.68
C PHE A 16 -24.02 -41.68 3.92
N ALA A 17 -24.91 -42.55 3.46
CA ALA A 17 -24.53 -43.76 2.75
C ALA A 17 -24.11 -43.45 1.31
N PHE A 18 -22.91 -43.87 0.91
CA PHE A 18 -22.43 -43.73 -0.47
C PHE A 18 -22.68 -45.03 -1.26
N ALA A 19 -23.92 -45.18 -1.72
CA ALA A 19 -24.44 -46.39 -2.36
C ALA A 19 -24.12 -46.50 -3.87
N GLY A 20 -23.93 -45.39 -4.60
CA GLY A 20 -23.72 -45.36 -6.05
C GLY A 20 -22.24 -45.32 -6.51
N GLU A 21 -22.04 -45.11 -7.81
CA GLU A 21 -20.71 -44.82 -8.42
C GLU A 21 -20.28 -43.37 -8.19
N GLU A 22 -21.25 -42.46 -8.05
CA GLU A 22 -21.05 -41.06 -7.73
C GLU A 22 -21.84 -40.67 -6.48
N PHE A 23 -21.35 -39.65 -5.76
CA PHE A 23 -22.00 -39.04 -4.61
C PHE A 23 -21.81 -37.52 -4.70
N SER A 24 -22.86 -36.85 -5.13
CA SER A 24 -22.92 -35.42 -5.39
C SER A 24 -23.20 -34.61 -4.12
N ILE A 25 -22.54 -33.46 -4.00
CA ILE A 25 -22.63 -32.60 -2.81
C ILE A 25 -22.78 -31.15 -3.28
N GLY A 26 -23.79 -30.47 -2.75
CA GLY A 26 -24.10 -29.10 -3.15
C GLY A 26 -25.23 -28.51 -2.31
N ARG A 27 -25.66 -27.30 -2.65
CA ARG A 27 -26.72 -26.59 -1.92
C ARG A 27 -28.13 -26.87 -2.45
N GLU A 28 -28.26 -27.29 -3.71
CA GLU A 28 -29.57 -27.63 -4.30
C GLU A 28 -30.03 -29.02 -3.86
N ASP A 29 -31.34 -29.23 -3.88
CA ASP A 29 -32.01 -30.43 -3.36
C ASP A 29 -31.85 -31.69 -4.23
N ASP A 30 -31.26 -31.55 -5.41
CA ASP A 30 -30.96 -32.63 -6.34
C ASP A 30 -29.57 -33.28 -6.12
N ASN A 31 -28.82 -32.84 -5.09
CA ASN A 31 -27.58 -33.50 -4.66
C ASN A 31 -27.85 -34.63 -3.64
N ASP A 32 -26.99 -35.65 -3.63
CA ASP A 32 -27.06 -36.75 -2.65
C ASP A 32 -26.84 -36.27 -1.20
N LEU A 33 -26.02 -35.23 -1.03
CA LEU A 33 -25.87 -34.48 0.21
C LEU A 33 -26.11 -32.99 -0.02
N VAL A 34 -27.19 -32.51 0.58
CA VAL A 34 -27.57 -31.10 0.57
C VAL A 34 -26.91 -30.37 1.75
N LEU A 35 -26.06 -29.40 1.45
CA LEU A 35 -25.40 -28.52 2.42
C LEU A 35 -25.94 -27.09 2.26
N ASP A 36 -26.95 -26.74 3.05
CA ASP A 36 -27.67 -25.47 2.96
C ASP A 36 -26.91 -24.28 3.57
N ARG A 37 -25.78 -23.91 2.94
CA ARG A 37 -24.99 -22.73 3.30
C ARG A 37 -24.62 -21.93 2.07
N VAL A 38 -24.67 -20.60 2.19
CA VAL A 38 -24.40 -19.66 1.09
C VAL A 38 -22.99 -19.82 0.50
N ASN A 39 -22.03 -20.33 1.29
CA ASN A 39 -20.66 -20.63 0.83
C ASN A 39 -20.51 -21.97 0.10
N VAL A 40 -21.60 -22.71 -0.12
CA VAL A 40 -21.64 -23.94 -0.92
C VAL A 40 -22.37 -23.67 -2.25
N SER A 41 -21.69 -23.92 -3.37
CA SER A 41 -22.28 -23.86 -4.72
C SER A 41 -23.43 -24.86 -4.91
N LYS A 42 -24.30 -24.58 -5.89
CA LYS A 42 -25.47 -25.41 -6.22
C LYS A 42 -25.11 -26.88 -6.41
N HIS A 43 -24.09 -27.14 -7.21
CA HIS A 43 -23.37 -28.41 -7.30
C HIS A 43 -21.90 -28.08 -7.02
N HIS A 44 -21.36 -28.51 -5.88
CA HIS A 44 -20.05 -28.06 -5.41
C HIS A 44 -18.96 -29.05 -5.77
N LEU A 45 -19.16 -30.31 -5.39
CA LEU A 45 -18.20 -31.37 -5.64
C LEU A 45 -18.93 -32.71 -5.78
N CYS A 46 -18.21 -33.69 -6.32
CA CYS A 46 -18.67 -35.07 -6.40
C CYS A 46 -17.55 -36.02 -5.95
N PHE A 47 -17.91 -37.03 -5.17
CA PHE A 47 -17.06 -38.20 -5.00
C PHE A 47 -17.39 -39.25 -6.05
N ARG A 48 -16.39 -39.76 -6.77
CA ARG A 48 -16.56 -40.80 -7.79
C ARG A 48 -15.75 -42.05 -7.42
N LYS A 49 -16.34 -43.22 -7.59
CA LYS A 49 -15.61 -44.50 -7.54
C LYS A 49 -14.98 -44.76 -8.91
N VAL A 50 -13.66 -44.87 -8.96
CA VAL A 50 -12.88 -45.16 -10.17
C VAL A 50 -11.82 -46.19 -9.81
N ASP A 51 -11.79 -47.34 -10.52
CA ASP A 51 -10.80 -48.41 -10.33
C ASP A 51 -10.60 -48.85 -8.87
N GLY A 52 -11.70 -48.97 -8.11
CA GLY A 52 -11.68 -49.37 -6.70
C GLY A 52 -11.16 -48.28 -5.75
N ARG A 53 -10.97 -47.05 -6.23
CA ARG A 53 -10.59 -45.86 -5.46
C ARG A 53 -11.73 -44.85 -5.48
N VAL A 54 -11.72 -43.94 -4.52
CA VAL A 54 -12.64 -42.80 -4.52
C VAL A 54 -11.84 -41.57 -4.89
N GLU A 55 -12.33 -40.80 -5.84
CA GLU A 55 -11.78 -39.51 -6.21
C GLU A 55 -12.74 -38.38 -5.83
N VAL A 56 -12.20 -37.24 -5.43
CA VAL A 56 -12.94 -35.99 -5.30
C VAL A 56 -12.75 -35.16 -6.55
N VAL A 57 -13.85 -34.63 -7.06
CA VAL A 57 -13.89 -33.73 -8.22
C VAL A 57 -14.63 -32.47 -7.81
N ASP A 58 -13.99 -31.32 -7.97
CA ASP A 58 -14.64 -30.01 -7.83
C ASP A 58 -15.46 -29.72 -9.10
N LEU A 59 -16.73 -29.33 -8.94
CA LEU A 59 -17.65 -29.05 -10.04
C LEU A 59 -17.65 -27.56 -10.40
N GLU A 60 -16.46 -26.97 -10.53
CA GLU A 60 -16.24 -25.54 -10.76
C GLU A 60 -16.90 -24.66 -9.69
N SER A 61 -16.72 -25.05 -8.43
CA SER A 61 -17.35 -24.36 -7.31
C SER A 61 -16.77 -22.96 -7.09
N THR A 62 -17.60 -22.05 -6.60
CA THR A 62 -17.22 -20.63 -6.41
C THR A 62 -16.13 -20.46 -5.35
N ASN A 63 -16.19 -21.23 -4.27
CA ASN A 63 -15.23 -21.15 -3.15
C ASN A 63 -14.14 -22.23 -3.21
N GLY A 64 -14.30 -23.23 -4.07
CA GLY A 64 -13.36 -24.32 -4.26
C GLY A 64 -13.52 -25.44 -3.22
N THR A 65 -13.22 -26.65 -3.66
CA THR A 65 -12.99 -27.83 -2.81
C THR A 65 -11.52 -27.96 -2.44
N TYR A 66 -11.22 -28.33 -1.18
CA TYR A 66 -9.83 -28.54 -0.74
C TYR A 66 -9.64 -29.94 -0.15
N LEU A 67 -8.61 -30.66 -0.61
CA LEU A 67 -8.21 -31.95 -0.05
C LEU A 67 -6.95 -31.74 0.81
N ASN A 68 -7.05 -31.99 2.11
CA ASN A 68 -5.97 -31.77 3.08
C ASN A 68 -5.34 -30.36 2.99
N GLY A 69 -6.18 -29.34 2.78
CA GLY A 69 -5.76 -27.93 2.68
C GLY A 69 -5.26 -27.50 1.29
N ARG A 70 -5.18 -28.39 0.30
CA ARG A 70 -4.81 -28.03 -1.07
C ARG A 70 -6.05 -28.00 -1.98
N LYS A 71 -6.20 -26.94 -2.77
CA LYS A 71 -7.34 -26.80 -3.69
C LYS A 71 -7.32 -27.90 -4.75
N VAL A 72 -8.47 -28.54 -4.95
CA VAL A 72 -8.68 -29.59 -5.95
C VAL A 72 -8.89 -28.91 -7.31
N GLN A 73 -7.88 -28.97 -8.18
CA GLN A 73 -7.94 -28.40 -9.55
C GLN A 73 -8.21 -29.46 -10.64
N SER A 74 -8.02 -30.72 -10.29
CA SER A 74 -8.25 -31.91 -11.12
C SER A 74 -8.71 -33.04 -10.20
N PRO A 75 -9.35 -34.11 -10.71
CA PRO A 75 -9.71 -35.27 -9.89
C PRO A 75 -8.52 -35.76 -9.03
N ARG A 76 -8.78 -35.99 -7.75
CA ARG A 76 -7.78 -36.47 -6.79
C ARG A 76 -8.30 -37.66 -6.01
N THR A 77 -7.52 -38.72 -5.94
CA THR A 77 -7.82 -39.86 -5.06
C THR A 77 -7.89 -39.42 -3.60
N VAL A 78 -8.94 -39.85 -2.90
CA VAL A 78 -9.25 -39.57 -1.49
C VAL A 78 -9.09 -40.85 -0.69
N ARG A 79 -8.28 -40.78 0.36
CA ARG A 79 -8.09 -41.86 1.34
C ARG A 79 -9.01 -41.61 2.55
N ARG A 80 -9.24 -42.65 3.35
CA ARG A 80 -10.05 -42.55 4.59
C ARG A 80 -9.50 -41.54 5.60
N THR A 81 -8.18 -41.32 5.59
CA THR A 81 -7.50 -40.34 6.45
C THR A 81 -7.60 -38.91 5.94
N ASP A 82 -8.04 -38.73 4.70
CA ASP A 82 -8.06 -37.41 4.07
C ASP A 82 -9.30 -36.63 4.46
N ARG A 83 -9.13 -35.32 4.59
CA ARG A 83 -10.19 -34.36 4.88
C ARG A 83 -10.48 -33.54 3.64
N VAL A 84 -11.73 -33.56 3.21
CA VAL A 84 -12.23 -32.72 2.12
C VAL A 84 -13.01 -31.55 2.70
N TYR A 85 -12.57 -30.33 2.42
CA TYR A 85 -13.17 -29.10 2.93
C TYR A 85 -14.05 -28.47 1.84
N VAL A 86 -15.26 -28.11 2.23
CA VAL A 86 -16.26 -27.42 1.39
C VAL A 86 -17.06 -26.45 2.26
N GLY A 87 -16.92 -25.15 1.99
CA GLY A 87 -17.54 -24.12 2.84
C GLY A 87 -17.14 -24.29 4.31
N ASP A 88 -18.15 -24.41 5.19
CA ASP A 88 -17.98 -24.63 6.63
C ASP A 88 -17.96 -26.12 7.04
N TYR A 89 -17.88 -27.03 6.06
CA TYR A 89 -17.96 -28.47 6.27
C TYR A 89 -16.63 -29.18 6.00
N ILE A 90 -16.38 -30.22 6.78
CA ILE A 90 -15.31 -31.19 6.58
C ILE A 90 -15.94 -32.56 6.31
N LEU A 91 -15.58 -33.15 5.18
CA LEU A 91 -16.05 -34.45 4.74
C LEU A 91 -14.93 -35.49 4.85
N MET A 92 -15.25 -36.68 5.33
CA MET A 92 -14.35 -37.83 5.42
C MET A 92 -15.04 -39.10 4.92
N LEU A 93 -14.26 -40.08 4.46
CA LEU A 93 -14.77 -41.37 4.00
C LEU A 93 -14.58 -42.44 5.08
N ASP A 94 -15.63 -43.19 5.40
CA ASP A 94 -15.65 -44.24 6.43
C ASP A 94 -16.31 -45.54 5.91
N GLY A 95 -16.05 -46.67 6.56
CA GLY A 95 -16.63 -48.00 6.26
C GLY A 95 -15.76 -48.95 5.43
N GLU A 96 -16.01 -50.26 5.51
CA GLU A 96 -15.24 -51.33 4.83
C GLU A 96 -15.81 -51.67 3.44
N ASP A 97 -14.92 -51.68 2.44
CA ASP A 97 -14.87 -52.67 1.37
C ASP A 97 -13.49 -52.61 0.66
N THR A 98 -13.09 -53.74 0.12
CA THR A 98 -11.73 -54.30 0.03
C THR A 98 -10.79 -53.72 -1.04
N ALA A 99 -9.49 -53.71 -0.69
CA ALA A 99 -8.28 -53.64 -1.53
C ALA A 99 -7.96 -52.33 -2.29
N ILE A 100 -7.34 -51.37 -1.58
CA ILE A 100 -6.48 -50.35 -2.22
C ILE A 100 -5.04 -50.85 -2.15
N VAL A 101 -4.59 -51.53 -3.20
CA VAL A 101 -3.17 -51.91 -3.36
C VAL A 101 -2.39 -50.66 -3.77
N PRO A 102 -1.26 -50.32 -3.09
CA PRO A 102 -0.38 -49.24 -3.54
C PRO A 102 0.34 -49.66 -4.83
N THR A 103 0.33 -48.81 -5.86
CA THR A 103 1.07 -49.07 -7.11
C THR A 103 2.56 -48.70 -6.96
N PRO A 104 3.51 -49.39 -7.64
CA PRO A 104 4.97 -49.23 -7.45
C PRO A 104 5.59 -47.88 -7.88
N ALA A 105 4.77 -46.90 -8.29
CA ALA A 105 5.26 -45.61 -8.75
C ALA A 105 5.63 -44.64 -7.60
N ASP A 106 5.22 -44.93 -6.37
CA ASP A 106 5.52 -44.10 -5.19
C ASP A 106 6.90 -44.38 -4.56
N ASP A 107 7.60 -45.45 -4.97
CA ASP A 107 8.84 -45.90 -4.31
C ASP A 107 10.09 -45.10 -4.73
N LYS A 108 9.99 -44.30 -5.82
CA LYS A 108 11.07 -43.37 -6.22
C LYS A 108 11.01 -42.00 -5.54
N ARG A 109 9.89 -41.64 -4.90
CA ARG A 109 9.78 -40.41 -4.09
C ARG A 109 10.00 -40.65 -2.59
N ARG A 110 9.90 -41.91 -2.15
CA ARG A 110 10.07 -42.31 -0.74
C ARG A 110 11.49 -42.26 -0.19
N ARG A 111 12.52 -42.02 -1.01
CA ARG A 111 13.91 -41.91 -0.53
C ARG A 111 14.32 -40.52 -0.06
N ASP A 112 13.55 -39.48 -0.39
CA ASP A 112 13.89 -38.09 0.00
C ASP A 112 13.04 -37.55 1.16
N GLU A 113 12.03 -38.29 1.64
CA GLU A 113 11.15 -37.87 2.75
C GLU A 113 11.22 -38.80 3.97
N GLN A 114 12.23 -39.67 4.02
CA GLN A 114 12.40 -40.66 5.08
C GLN A 114 13.12 -40.06 6.28
N ASP A 115 12.50 -39.06 6.92
CA ASP A 115 12.90 -38.63 8.27
C ASP A 115 11.76 -37.88 8.99
N ASP A 116 10.56 -38.48 9.09
CA ASP A 116 9.66 -38.22 10.24
C ASP A 116 8.50 -39.23 10.34
N THR A 117 8.80 -40.50 10.63
CA THR A 117 7.77 -41.43 11.09
C THR A 117 7.75 -41.47 12.62
N GLY A 118 7.21 -40.42 13.22
CA GLY A 118 6.69 -40.43 14.58
C GLY A 118 5.16 -40.42 14.54
N LEU A 119 4.52 -41.42 15.15
CA LEU A 119 3.12 -41.29 15.56
C LEU A 119 3.04 -40.12 16.54
N VAL A 120 2.44 -39.02 16.13
CA VAL A 120 2.24 -37.87 17.00
C VAL A 120 0.81 -37.36 16.80
N THR A 121 0.03 -37.43 17.88
CA THR A 121 -1.30 -36.84 17.98
C THR A 121 -1.23 -35.34 17.69
N SER A 122 -2.35 -34.74 17.30
CA SER A 122 -2.53 -33.35 16.84
C SER A 122 -2.09 -32.23 17.81
N ALA A 123 -1.45 -32.62 18.91
CA ALA A 123 -0.97 -31.87 20.05
C ALA A 123 0.51 -31.45 19.99
N GLN A 124 1.31 -32.18 19.21
CA GLN A 124 2.76 -32.15 19.34
C GLN A 124 3.42 -31.75 18.03
N ARG A 125 3.15 -30.51 17.62
CA ARG A 125 4.23 -29.62 17.18
C ARG A 125 3.91 -28.27 17.75
N VAL A 126 4.67 -27.88 18.79
CA VAL A 126 4.99 -26.48 19.00
C VAL A 126 5.53 -26.01 17.65
N ALA A 127 4.71 -25.26 16.93
CA ALA A 127 5.21 -24.47 15.83
C ALA A 127 6.42 -23.70 16.36
N ALA A 128 7.53 -23.69 15.61
CA ALA A 128 8.63 -22.79 15.92
C ALA A 128 8.05 -21.39 16.18
N PRO A 129 8.60 -20.60 17.12
CA PRO A 129 8.14 -19.24 17.37
C PRO A 129 8.01 -18.50 16.03
N GLY A 130 6.78 -18.11 15.67
CA GLY A 130 6.48 -17.45 14.39
C GLY A 130 5.75 -18.28 13.32
N VAL A 131 5.53 -19.58 13.48
CA VAL A 131 4.74 -20.38 12.48
C VAL A 131 3.29 -20.54 12.95
N GLU A 132 2.45 -19.55 12.62
CA GLU A 132 1.04 -19.54 13.04
C GLU A 132 0.18 -20.58 12.31
N SER A 133 -0.59 -21.37 13.07
CA SER A 133 -1.57 -22.35 12.56
C SER A 133 -2.86 -21.65 12.09
N THR A 134 -3.39 -22.06 10.94
CA THR A 134 -4.71 -21.62 10.42
C THR A 134 -5.85 -21.82 11.42
N TYR A 135 -5.71 -22.76 12.37
CA TYR A 135 -6.66 -22.97 13.45
C TYR A 135 -6.69 -21.79 14.43
N LEU A 136 -5.52 -21.30 14.86
CA LEU A 136 -5.41 -20.17 15.79
C LEU A 136 -5.91 -18.88 15.14
N ASP A 137 -5.70 -18.70 13.82
CA ASP A 137 -6.28 -17.57 13.09
C ASP A 137 -7.81 -17.60 13.11
N GLY A 138 -8.42 -18.79 13.00
CA GLY A 138 -9.86 -18.96 13.15
C GLY A 138 -10.37 -18.56 14.53
N LEU A 139 -9.66 -18.96 15.60
CA LEU A 139 -10.00 -18.58 16.97
C LEU A 139 -9.81 -17.08 17.21
N ALA A 140 -8.72 -16.49 16.73
CA ALA A 140 -8.48 -15.06 16.89
C ALA A 140 -9.53 -14.22 16.15
N ALA A 141 -9.94 -14.62 14.95
CA ALA A 141 -11.04 -13.96 14.24
C ALA A 141 -12.36 -14.00 15.03
N GLN A 142 -12.66 -15.12 15.69
CA GLN A 142 -13.81 -15.26 16.58
C GLN A 142 -13.69 -14.34 17.79
N ILE A 143 -12.53 -14.29 18.44
CA ILE A 143 -12.26 -13.40 19.58
C ILE A 143 -12.43 -11.93 19.16
N HIS A 144 -11.86 -11.51 18.03
CA HIS A 144 -12.02 -10.14 17.52
C HIS A 144 -13.50 -9.77 17.34
N GLN A 145 -14.30 -10.67 16.76
CA GLN A 145 -15.72 -10.42 16.58
C GLN A 145 -16.47 -10.30 17.91
N THR A 146 -16.15 -11.15 18.89
CA THR A 146 -16.74 -11.10 20.23
C THR A 146 -16.38 -9.80 20.95
N LEU A 147 -15.12 -9.39 20.90
CA LEU A 147 -14.65 -8.14 21.52
C LEU A 147 -15.32 -6.91 20.92
N LEU A 148 -15.45 -6.83 19.60
CA LEU A 148 -16.12 -5.70 18.95
C LEU A 148 -17.62 -5.62 19.26
N LYS A 149 -18.26 -6.76 19.53
CA LYS A 149 -19.66 -6.79 19.99
C LYS A 149 -19.79 -6.39 21.45
N ALA A 150 -18.89 -6.87 22.30
CA ALA A 150 -18.91 -6.61 23.75
C ALA A 150 -18.50 -5.17 24.08
N VAL A 151 -17.46 -4.66 23.42
CA VAL A 151 -16.90 -3.32 23.66
C VAL A 151 -16.86 -2.52 22.34
N PRO A 152 -18.01 -2.07 21.80
CA PRO A 152 -18.06 -1.36 20.50
C PRO A 152 -17.21 -0.07 20.46
N ARG A 153 -16.87 0.49 21.64
CA ARG A 153 -16.05 1.69 21.79
C ARG A 153 -14.60 1.50 21.38
N ILE A 154 -14.13 0.27 21.24
CA ILE A 154 -12.78 0.02 20.71
C ILE A 154 -12.73 0.09 19.18
N ASP A 155 -13.86 0.04 18.49
CA ASP A 155 -13.87 0.12 17.02
C ASP A 155 -13.51 1.54 16.59
N PRO A 156 -12.36 1.76 15.93
CA PRO A 156 -11.96 3.08 15.47
C PRO A 156 -12.91 3.62 14.40
N MET A 157 -13.84 2.84 13.84
CA MET A 157 -14.90 3.36 12.97
C MET A 157 -15.90 4.23 13.72
N THR A 158 -16.27 3.84 14.93
CA THR A 158 -17.36 4.46 15.69
C THR A 158 -16.87 5.39 16.79
N SER A 159 -15.61 5.24 17.20
CA SER A 159 -15.08 5.83 18.44
C SER A 159 -13.69 6.47 18.24
N GLY A 160 -13.26 7.21 19.26
CA GLY A 160 -11.98 7.93 19.29
C GLY A 160 -10.80 7.06 19.76
N GLU A 161 -9.85 7.66 20.48
CA GLU A 161 -8.79 6.90 21.14
C GLU A 161 -9.36 5.98 22.22
N VAL A 162 -8.77 4.80 22.37
CA VAL A 162 -9.19 3.81 23.37
C VAL A 162 -8.64 4.20 24.73
N GLY A 163 -9.55 4.39 25.69
CA GLY A 163 -9.22 4.74 27.06
C GLY A 163 -8.70 3.56 27.88
N GLU A 164 -8.23 3.86 29.09
CA GLU A 164 -7.73 2.87 30.05
C GLU A 164 -8.83 1.91 30.52
N GLU A 165 -10.08 2.39 30.65
CA GLU A 165 -11.22 1.55 31.05
C GLU A 165 -11.54 0.51 29.98
N GLU A 166 -11.69 0.92 28.72
CA GLU A 166 -11.93 -0.01 27.61
C GLU A 166 -10.77 -0.98 27.41
N ARG A 167 -9.52 -0.51 27.59
CA ARG A 167 -8.33 -1.38 27.52
C ARG A 167 -8.39 -2.47 28.59
N LYS A 168 -8.73 -2.11 29.83
CA LYS A 168 -8.86 -3.07 30.93
C LYS A 168 -9.97 -4.08 30.66
N GLU A 169 -11.14 -3.62 30.19
CA GLU A 169 -12.27 -4.47 29.84
C GLU A 169 -11.92 -5.48 28.75
N VAL A 170 -11.23 -5.05 27.69
CA VAL A 170 -10.76 -5.95 26.61
C VAL A 170 -9.78 -7.00 27.13
N ILE A 171 -8.84 -6.60 28.01
CA ILE A 171 -7.88 -7.52 28.61
C ILE A 171 -8.61 -8.61 29.41
N GLU A 172 -9.53 -8.22 30.29
CA GLU A 172 -10.31 -9.16 31.11
C GLU A 172 -11.16 -10.11 30.26
N LEU A 173 -11.78 -9.60 29.18
CA LEU A 173 -12.55 -10.42 28.24
C LEU A 173 -11.68 -11.41 27.46
N VAL A 174 -10.50 -11.00 26.97
CA VAL A 174 -9.57 -11.89 26.28
C VAL A 174 -9.11 -12.99 27.23
N ASP A 175 -8.74 -12.65 28.46
CA ASP A 175 -8.29 -13.61 29.46
C ASP A 175 -9.39 -14.62 29.81
N GLY A 176 -10.64 -14.17 29.95
CA GLY A 176 -11.80 -15.04 30.14
C GLY A 176 -12.04 -15.99 28.96
N ILE A 177 -12.05 -15.48 27.73
CA ILE A 177 -12.30 -16.31 26.53
C ILE A 177 -11.18 -17.36 26.35
N LEU A 178 -9.92 -17.00 26.61
CA LEU A 178 -8.81 -17.94 26.52
C LEU A 178 -8.88 -19.02 27.61
N ALA A 179 -9.35 -18.68 28.81
CA ALA A 179 -9.63 -19.67 29.86
C ALA A 179 -10.74 -20.64 29.43
N ASP A 180 -11.85 -20.13 28.89
CA ASP A 180 -12.95 -20.95 28.39
C ASP A 180 -12.50 -21.89 27.25
N PHE A 181 -11.62 -21.43 26.37
CA PHE A 181 -11.05 -22.26 25.30
C PHE A 181 -10.14 -23.38 25.83
N ARG A 182 -9.45 -23.16 26.95
CA ARG A 182 -8.68 -24.20 27.62
C ARG A 182 -9.59 -25.21 28.32
N ASP A 183 -10.60 -24.72 29.03
CA ASP A 183 -11.56 -25.58 29.75
C ASP A 183 -12.38 -26.46 28.80
N SER A 184 -12.73 -25.92 27.62
CA SER A 184 -13.43 -26.65 26.56
C SER A 184 -12.52 -27.50 25.65
N GLN A 185 -11.22 -27.60 25.97
CA GLN A 185 -10.21 -28.36 25.20
C GLN A 185 -10.07 -27.92 23.73
N GLN A 186 -10.45 -26.69 23.39
CA GLN A 186 -10.17 -26.10 22.07
C GLN A 186 -8.70 -25.70 21.94
N ILE A 187 -8.07 -25.29 23.04
CA ILE A 187 -6.62 -25.08 23.12
C ILE A 187 -6.07 -26.07 24.13
N GLU A 188 -5.12 -26.89 23.70
CA GLU A 188 -4.46 -27.83 24.61
C GLU A 188 -3.66 -27.10 25.69
N ALA A 189 -3.65 -27.67 26.90
CA ALA A 189 -2.98 -27.08 28.06
C ALA A 189 -1.46 -26.88 27.87
N THR A 190 -0.85 -27.64 26.95
CA THR A 190 0.57 -27.58 26.59
C THR A 190 0.93 -26.38 25.71
N VAL A 191 -0.05 -25.74 25.06
CA VAL A 191 0.17 -24.60 24.18
C VAL A 191 0.36 -23.33 25.01
N ASP A 192 1.50 -22.67 24.81
CA ASP A 192 1.72 -21.32 25.35
C ASP A 192 0.82 -20.32 24.62
N VAL A 193 -0.19 -19.80 25.33
CA VAL A 193 -1.15 -18.82 24.82
C VAL A 193 -0.65 -17.39 24.94
N GLY A 194 0.48 -17.15 25.63
CA GLY A 194 1.03 -15.80 25.84
C GLY A 194 1.23 -15.02 24.55
N PRO A 195 1.96 -15.56 23.55
CA PRO A 195 2.15 -14.90 22.26
C PRO A 195 0.83 -14.67 21.50
N PHE A 196 -0.09 -15.64 21.56
CA PHE A 196 -1.39 -15.55 20.89
C PHE A 196 -2.29 -14.47 21.51
N ARG A 197 -2.32 -14.40 22.84
CA ARG A 197 -3.00 -13.36 23.62
C ARG A 197 -2.47 -11.98 23.27
N GLU A 198 -1.15 -11.82 23.31
CA GLU A 198 -0.49 -10.54 23.02
C GLU A 198 -0.77 -10.06 21.60
N ARG A 199 -0.79 -10.98 20.62
CA ARG A 199 -1.20 -10.69 19.24
C ARG A 199 -2.61 -10.11 19.17
N ILE A 200 -3.59 -10.76 19.80
CA ILE A 200 -4.99 -10.30 19.82
C ILE A 200 -5.09 -8.92 20.44
N LEU A 201 -4.46 -8.69 21.59
CA LEU A 201 -4.47 -7.40 22.27
C LEU A 201 -3.88 -6.30 21.39
N ARG A 202 -2.76 -6.56 20.71
CA ARG A 202 -2.14 -5.59 19.80
C ARG A 202 -3.00 -5.28 18.58
N GLU A 203 -3.63 -6.28 17.97
CA GLU A 203 -4.52 -6.06 16.84
C GLU A 203 -5.79 -5.30 17.23
N MET A 204 -6.30 -5.54 18.46
CA MET A 204 -7.52 -4.92 18.94
C MET A 204 -7.31 -3.52 19.51
N LEU A 205 -6.18 -3.26 20.16
CA LEU A 205 -5.95 -2.03 20.95
C LEU A 205 -4.86 -1.12 20.35
N GLU A 206 -3.97 -1.65 19.51
CA GLU A 206 -2.78 -0.95 18.97
C GLU A 206 -2.74 -1.03 17.43
N TRP A 207 -1.55 -1.29 16.85
CA TRP A 207 -1.33 -1.40 15.41
C TRP A 207 -1.02 -2.84 14.97
N GLY A 208 -1.38 -3.83 15.81
CA GLY A 208 -1.08 -5.23 15.54
C GLY A 208 0.42 -5.50 15.38
N PRO A 209 0.83 -6.39 14.46
CA PRO A 209 2.25 -6.72 14.24
C PRO A 209 3.11 -5.55 13.74
N LEU A 210 2.49 -4.47 13.21
CA LEU A 210 3.24 -3.30 12.75
C LEU A 210 3.90 -2.55 13.90
N GLY A 211 3.35 -2.60 15.12
CA GLY A 211 3.85 -1.82 16.25
C GLY A 211 5.32 -2.08 16.57
N ASP A 212 5.74 -3.35 16.61
CA ASP A 212 7.13 -3.69 16.91
C ASP A 212 8.06 -3.40 15.73
N LEU A 213 7.62 -3.70 14.51
CA LEU A 213 8.37 -3.40 13.29
C LEU A 213 8.60 -1.89 13.14
N MET A 214 7.63 -1.07 13.51
CA MET A 214 7.76 0.38 13.50
C MET A 214 8.68 0.90 14.62
N ARG A 215 8.84 0.19 15.73
CA ARG A 215 9.76 0.58 16.81
C ARG A 215 11.19 0.12 16.54
N ASP A 216 11.39 -0.92 15.75
CA ASP A 216 12.72 -1.46 15.39
C ASP A 216 13.49 -0.49 14.50
N ASP A 217 14.59 0.06 15.03
CA ASP A 217 15.41 1.06 14.35
C ASP A 217 16.11 0.59 13.09
N SER A 218 16.26 -0.73 12.92
CA SER A 218 16.83 -1.32 11.71
C SER A 218 15.82 -1.41 10.55
N VAL A 219 14.52 -1.21 10.79
CA VAL A 219 13.48 -1.36 9.77
C VAL A 219 13.25 -0.05 9.02
N ARG A 220 13.43 -0.08 7.69
CA ARG A 220 13.23 1.06 6.79
C ARG A 220 11.95 0.99 6.01
N GLU A 221 11.52 -0.19 5.58
CA GLU A 221 10.28 -0.34 4.84
C GLU A 221 9.47 -1.50 5.39
N ILE A 222 8.14 -1.37 5.43
CA ILE A 222 7.20 -2.42 5.81
C ILE A 222 6.09 -2.44 4.75
N GLN A 223 5.77 -3.60 4.21
CA GLN A 223 4.68 -3.78 3.27
C GLN A 223 3.75 -4.90 3.72
N VAL A 224 2.44 -4.61 3.69
CA VAL A 224 1.36 -5.54 4.00
C VAL A 224 0.35 -5.50 2.86
N VAL A 225 -0.04 -6.68 2.38
CA VAL A 225 -1.05 -6.85 1.31
C VAL A 225 -2.11 -7.82 1.82
N GLY A 226 -3.27 -7.29 2.19
CA GLY A 226 -4.36 -8.04 2.84
C GLY A 226 -3.87 -8.74 4.11
N THR A 227 -4.11 -10.03 4.21
CA THR A 227 -3.66 -10.89 5.33
C THR A 227 -2.39 -11.68 5.00
N ALA A 228 -1.69 -11.31 3.92
CA ALA A 228 -0.45 -11.99 3.55
C ALA A 228 0.67 -11.69 4.58
N PRO A 229 1.68 -12.57 4.69
CA PRO A 229 2.86 -12.32 5.49
C PRO A 229 3.56 -11.01 5.13
N ILE A 230 4.05 -10.30 6.15
CA ILE A 230 4.61 -8.95 6.07
C ILE A 230 6.00 -8.98 5.45
N HIS A 231 6.25 -8.09 4.50
CA HIS A 231 7.58 -7.88 3.93
C HIS A 231 8.24 -6.67 4.59
N VAL A 232 9.51 -6.78 4.97
CA VAL A 232 10.29 -5.67 5.55
C VAL A 232 11.61 -5.49 4.80
N VAL A 233 12.09 -4.25 4.74
CA VAL A 233 13.44 -3.93 4.27
C VAL A 233 14.18 -3.26 5.41
N ARG A 234 15.39 -3.74 5.70
CA ARG A 234 16.23 -3.21 6.79
C ARG A 234 17.30 -2.23 6.29
N ASP A 235 18.04 -1.65 7.23
CA ASP A 235 19.10 -0.66 6.98
C ASP A 235 20.19 -1.13 6.01
N ASP A 236 20.43 -2.43 5.95
CA ASP A 236 21.37 -3.05 5.01
C ASP A 236 20.82 -3.16 3.57
N GLY A 237 19.56 -2.76 3.36
CA GLY A 237 18.85 -2.85 2.09
C GLY A 237 18.30 -4.23 1.78
N ASN A 238 18.47 -5.22 2.67
CA ASN A 238 17.95 -6.56 2.47
C ASN A 238 16.46 -6.61 2.76
N GLY A 239 15.69 -7.06 1.76
CA GLY A 239 14.28 -7.38 1.91
C GLY A 239 14.10 -8.80 2.46
N GLU A 240 13.30 -8.95 3.51
CA GLU A 240 12.90 -10.24 4.06
C GLU A 240 11.37 -10.34 4.18
N ARG A 241 10.84 -11.54 3.93
CA ARG A 241 9.45 -11.85 4.20
C ARG A 241 9.36 -12.52 5.56
N LEU A 242 8.68 -11.87 6.50
CA LEU A 242 8.42 -12.39 7.83
C LEU A 242 7.20 -13.31 7.79
N GLU A 243 7.13 -14.27 8.72
CA GLU A 243 5.92 -15.09 8.92
C GLU A 243 4.80 -14.32 9.67
N LEU A 244 5.11 -13.13 10.18
CA LEU A 244 4.15 -12.22 10.81
C LEU A 244 3.05 -11.82 9.81
N ARG A 245 1.79 -11.85 10.24
CA ARG A 245 0.61 -11.44 9.46
C ARG A 245 -0.48 -10.87 10.37
N PHE A 246 -1.45 -10.18 9.77
CA PHE A 246 -2.68 -9.82 10.47
C PHE A 246 -3.66 -10.99 10.47
N THR A 247 -4.37 -11.19 11.57
CA THR A 247 -5.41 -12.24 11.70
C THR A 247 -6.51 -12.11 10.64
N GLY A 248 -6.81 -10.89 10.20
CA GLY A 248 -7.85 -10.64 9.20
C GLY A 248 -7.81 -9.22 8.65
N GLU A 249 -8.53 -8.99 7.55
CA GLU A 249 -8.61 -7.65 6.93
C GLU A 249 -9.16 -6.59 7.88
N ARG A 250 -10.09 -6.96 8.76
CA ARG A 250 -10.64 -6.04 9.74
C ARG A 250 -9.59 -5.56 10.75
N ALA A 251 -8.66 -6.43 11.16
CA ALA A 251 -7.58 -6.05 12.05
C ALA A 251 -6.59 -5.08 11.39
N LEU A 252 -6.22 -5.36 10.13
CA LEU A 252 -5.40 -4.44 9.33
C LEU A 252 -6.09 -3.07 9.16
N LEU A 253 -7.39 -3.07 8.86
CA LEU A 253 -8.18 -1.84 8.74
C LEU A 253 -8.19 -1.04 10.05
N MET A 254 -8.43 -1.69 11.19
CA MET A 254 -8.45 -1.02 12.49
C MET A 254 -7.07 -0.43 12.85
N ALA A 255 -5.98 -1.19 12.61
CA ALA A 255 -4.62 -0.71 12.83
C ALA A 255 -4.32 0.54 11.99
N MET A 256 -4.63 0.49 10.69
CA MET A 256 -4.49 1.63 9.78
C MET A 256 -5.35 2.82 10.22
N GLN A 257 -6.60 2.60 10.62
CA GLN A 257 -7.50 3.66 11.09
C GLN A 257 -7.00 4.35 12.35
N ARG A 258 -6.58 3.58 13.35
CA ARG A 258 -5.99 4.12 14.59
C ARG A 258 -4.78 5.00 14.27
N MET A 259 -3.87 4.49 13.44
CA MET A 259 -2.67 5.20 13.01
C MET A 259 -3.00 6.50 12.26
N CYS A 260 -3.93 6.45 11.31
CA CYS A 260 -4.34 7.59 10.50
C CYS A 260 -5.13 8.63 11.31
N LYS A 261 -6.11 8.21 12.13
CA LYS A 261 -6.95 9.11 12.92
C LYS A 261 -6.13 9.89 13.95
N LYS A 262 -5.19 9.23 14.64
CA LYS A 262 -4.27 9.87 15.58
C LYS A 262 -3.49 11.04 14.96
N ARG A 263 -3.22 10.97 13.66
CA ARG A 263 -2.46 11.97 12.89
C ARG A 263 -3.35 12.88 12.02
N GLY A 264 -4.67 12.79 12.14
CA GLY A 264 -5.61 13.57 11.31
C GLY A 264 -5.52 13.24 9.81
N LEU A 265 -5.04 12.05 9.46
CA LEU A 265 -4.89 11.60 8.07
C LEU A 265 -6.13 10.92 7.52
N TRP A 266 -7.01 10.43 8.39
CA TRP A 266 -8.20 9.67 7.99
C TRP A 266 -9.25 10.58 7.37
N VAL A 267 -9.66 10.26 6.15
CA VAL A 267 -10.74 10.93 5.42
C VAL A 267 -11.79 9.89 5.08
N GLU A 268 -13.04 10.14 5.47
CA GLU A 268 -14.14 9.22 5.15
C GLU A 268 -14.34 9.13 3.63
N GLY A 269 -14.54 7.90 3.14
CA GLY A 269 -14.68 7.59 1.72
C GLY A 269 -13.37 7.45 0.94
N ALA A 270 -12.24 7.90 1.48
CA ALA A 270 -10.98 7.87 0.75
C ALA A 270 -10.48 6.44 0.48
N HIS A 271 -10.11 6.16 -0.78
CA HIS A 271 -9.47 4.90 -1.19
C HIS A 271 -7.94 4.95 -1.16
N VAL A 272 -7.36 6.15 -1.08
CA VAL A 272 -5.92 6.34 -0.96
C VAL A 272 -5.66 7.22 0.25
N ILE A 273 -4.79 6.75 1.15
CA ILE A 273 -4.35 7.51 2.31
C ILE A 273 -2.84 7.53 2.28
N GLU A 274 -2.26 8.71 2.24
CA GLU A 274 -0.82 8.92 2.37
C GLU A 274 -0.56 9.81 3.58
N GLY A 275 0.62 9.79 4.21
CA GLY A 275 0.98 10.77 5.24
C GLY A 275 1.98 10.29 6.29
N ILE A 276 2.43 11.22 7.13
CA ILE A 276 3.38 10.92 8.22
C ILE A 276 2.63 10.30 9.39
N VAL A 277 3.08 9.12 9.82
CA VAL A 277 2.56 8.37 10.95
C VAL A 277 3.61 8.27 12.07
N ASP A 278 3.29 7.56 13.14
CA ASP A 278 4.19 7.40 14.28
C ASP A 278 5.52 6.71 13.91
N HIS A 279 6.52 6.86 14.78
CA HIS A 279 7.86 6.30 14.63
C HIS A 279 8.60 6.71 13.33
N GLY A 280 8.30 7.90 12.82
CA GLY A 280 9.01 8.47 11.67
C GLY A 280 8.68 7.80 10.33
N PHE A 281 7.60 7.03 10.24
CA PHE A 281 7.18 6.41 8.98
C PHE A 281 6.28 7.34 8.16
N TYR A 282 6.40 7.26 6.83
CA TYR A 282 5.38 7.70 5.89
C TYR A 282 4.55 6.51 5.45
N LEU A 283 3.24 6.63 5.56
CA LEU A 283 2.26 5.66 5.12
C LEU A 283 1.85 5.95 3.67
N TYR A 284 1.75 4.89 2.88
CA TYR A 284 0.97 4.79 1.65
C TYR A 284 -0.02 3.63 1.83
N ALA A 285 -1.30 3.95 1.88
CA ALA A 285 -2.39 3.02 2.10
C ALA A 285 -3.39 3.05 0.93
N LEU A 286 -3.85 1.86 0.54
CA LEU A 286 -4.85 1.66 -0.49
C LEU A 286 -6.01 0.85 0.11
N LEU A 287 -7.22 1.40 0.03
CA LEU A 287 -8.45 0.86 0.59
C LEU A 287 -9.42 0.49 -0.53
N PRO A 288 -10.04 -0.70 -0.51
CA PRO A 288 -11.07 -1.06 -1.48
C PRO A 288 -12.26 -0.07 -1.49
N PRO A 289 -13.05 0.00 -2.58
CA PRO A 289 -12.86 -0.69 -3.86
C PRO A 289 -11.72 -0.14 -4.73
N HIS A 290 -10.82 -1.04 -5.16
CA HIS A 290 -9.85 -0.84 -6.23
C HIS A 290 -9.56 -2.19 -6.92
N PRO A 291 -8.90 -2.24 -8.09
CA PRO A 291 -8.74 -3.48 -8.86
C PRO A 291 -8.06 -4.64 -8.12
N ALA A 292 -7.15 -4.35 -7.18
CA ALA A 292 -6.49 -5.39 -6.39
C ALA A 292 -7.35 -5.93 -5.23
N ARG A 293 -8.50 -5.30 -4.91
CA ARG A 293 -9.54 -5.79 -3.96
C ARG A 293 -9.04 -6.16 -2.56
N GLN A 294 -7.87 -5.66 -2.15
CA GLN A 294 -7.24 -5.95 -0.86
C GLN A 294 -6.73 -4.66 -0.23
N TYR A 295 -6.68 -4.59 1.09
CA TYR A 295 -5.98 -3.48 1.76
C TYR A 295 -4.48 -3.58 1.49
N VAL A 296 -3.86 -2.48 1.10
CA VAL A 296 -2.39 -2.41 0.96
C VAL A 296 -1.88 -1.32 1.89
N VAL A 297 -0.86 -1.66 2.68
CA VAL A 297 -0.16 -0.72 3.57
C VAL A 297 1.32 -0.82 3.26
N SER A 298 1.91 0.29 2.81
CA SER A 298 3.35 0.43 2.64
C SER A 298 3.82 1.56 3.57
N LEU A 299 4.67 1.24 4.53
CA LEU A 299 5.31 2.19 5.44
C LEU A 299 6.77 2.34 5.03
N ARG A 300 7.24 3.59 4.90
CA ARG A 300 8.66 3.89 4.65
C ARG A 300 9.18 4.86 5.71
N ARG A 301 10.18 4.43 6.48
CA ARG A 301 10.83 5.23 7.52
C ARG A 301 11.55 6.40 6.87
N MET A 302 11.19 7.61 7.28
CA MET A 302 11.89 8.81 6.88
C MET A 302 13.25 8.87 7.57
N ARG A 303 14.28 9.32 6.84
CA ARG A 303 15.60 9.60 7.44
C ARG A 303 15.57 10.81 8.39
N THR A 304 14.56 11.66 8.26
CA THR A 304 14.36 12.84 9.09
C THR A 304 12.92 13.34 8.97
N ASP A 305 12.42 13.93 10.05
CA ASP A 305 11.11 14.60 10.08
C ASP A 305 11.16 16.01 9.48
N ALA A 306 12.37 16.52 9.21
CA ALA A 306 12.56 17.86 8.70
C ALA A 306 12.18 17.94 7.21
N ASN A 307 11.09 18.65 6.94
CA ASN A 307 10.50 18.83 5.61
C ASN A 307 10.66 20.28 5.13
N ASN A 308 11.88 20.81 5.18
CA ASN A 308 12.22 22.15 4.70
C ASN A 308 13.52 22.11 3.88
N LEU A 309 13.77 23.13 3.06
CA LEU A 309 14.95 23.12 2.19
C LEU A 309 16.27 23.15 2.99
N THR A 310 16.28 23.73 4.19
CA THR A 310 17.48 23.79 5.04
C THR A 310 17.93 22.39 5.46
N ALA A 311 17.01 21.51 5.84
CA ALA A 311 17.32 20.13 6.18
C ALA A 311 17.81 19.34 4.97
N LEU A 312 17.17 19.54 3.81
CA LEU A 312 17.63 18.94 2.57
C LEU A 312 19.06 19.38 2.20
N VAL A 313 19.47 20.62 2.53
CA VAL A 313 20.87 21.05 2.38
C VAL A 313 21.81 20.30 3.34
N GLN A 314 21.42 20.14 4.61
CA GLN A 314 22.21 19.42 5.60
C GLN A 314 22.41 17.94 5.25
N GLU A 315 21.44 17.35 4.55
CA GLU A 315 21.48 15.97 4.06
C GLU A 315 22.18 15.81 2.70
N GLY A 316 22.69 16.90 2.11
CA GLY A 316 23.35 16.86 0.81
C GLY A 316 22.41 16.60 -0.37
N VAL A 317 21.10 16.79 -0.22
CA VAL A 317 20.12 16.67 -1.31
C VAL A 317 20.30 17.79 -2.33
N LEU A 318 20.63 18.99 -1.88
CA LEU A 318 20.93 20.16 -2.70
C LEU A 318 21.95 21.05 -2.00
N SER A 319 22.63 21.93 -2.75
CA SER A 319 23.53 22.91 -2.14
C SER A 319 22.76 24.05 -1.48
N ALA A 320 23.45 24.76 -0.59
CA ALA A 320 22.92 25.99 -0.02
C ALA A 320 22.55 26.99 -1.13
N ASP A 321 23.32 27.09 -2.22
CA ASP A 321 23.07 28.06 -3.30
C ASP A 321 21.84 27.69 -4.11
N MET A 322 21.65 26.39 -4.37
CA MET A 322 20.40 25.88 -4.93
C MET A 322 19.21 26.25 -4.04
N ARG A 323 19.31 26.09 -2.71
CA ARG A 323 18.23 26.48 -1.79
C ARG A 323 17.84 27.95 -1.97
N GLU A 324 18.79 28.87 -1.96
CA GLU A 324 18.51 30.30 -2.12
C GLU A 324 17.90 30.61 -3.48
N PHE A 325 18.38 29.96 -4.53
CA PHE A 325 17.83 30.11 -5.87
C PHE A 325 16.38 29.63 -5.93
N LEU A 326 16.07 28.48 -5.33
CA LEU A 326 14.72 27.94 -5.25
C LEU A 326 13.79 28.87 -4.45
N VAL A 327 14.24 29.37 -3.30
CA VAL A 327 13.48 30.35 -2.50
C VAL A 327 13.16 31.60 -3.32
N ALA A 328 14.15 32.16 -4.03
CA ALA A 328 13.95 33.35 -4.89
C ALA A 328 12.97 33.07 -6.03
N THR A 329 13.09 31.89 -6.65
CA THR A 329 12.21 31.40 -7.73
C THR A 329 10.76 31.31 -7.26
N LEU A 330 10.53 30.75 -6.07
CA LEU A 330 9.20 30.61 -5.47
C LEU A 330 8.58 31.93 -5.04
N LYS A 331 9.35 32.80 -4.35
CA LYS A 331 8.89 34.13 -3.94
C LYS A 331 8.49 35.01 -5.13
N SER A 332 9.16 34.81 -6.27
CA SER A 332 8.86 35.50 -7.52
C SER A 332 7.69 34.86 -8.30
N CYS A 333 7.07 33.80 -7.79
CA CYS A 333 6.04 33.00 -8.47
C CYS A 333 6.46 32.57 -9.88
N ARG A 334 7.64 31.98 -10.03
CA ARG A 334 8.08 31.41 -11.30
C ARG A 334 7.32 30.12 -11.63
N ARG A 335 7.39 29.74 -12.91
CA ARG A 335 6.84 28.48 -13.42
C ARG A 335 7.90 27.40 -13.32
N VAL A 336 7.73 26.51 -12.36
CA VAL A 336 8.68 25.47 -12.00
C VAL A 336 8.12 24.10 -12.33
N LEU A 337 8.92 23.28 -13.00
CA LEU A 337 8.66 21.86 -13.21
C LEU A 337 9.63 21.02 -12.37
N VAL A 338 9.10 20.16 -11.51
CA VAL A 338 9.88 19.18 -10.75
C VAL A 338 9.71 17.81 -11.39
N CYS A 339 10.79 17.30 -11.97
CA CYS A 339 10.85 15.99 -12.60
C CYS A 339 11.55 15.01 -11.66
N ALA A 340 10.86 13.93 -11.26
CA ALA A 340 11.43 12.91 -10.39
C ALA A 340 11.60 11.56 -11.11
N SER A 341 12.67 10.85 -10.78
CA SER A 341 12.92 9.45 -11.16
C SER A 341 13.51 8.63 -10.01
N GLY A 342 13.64 7.32 -10.19
CA GLY A 342 14.38 6.47 -9.25
C GLY A 342 13.72 6.25 -7.88
N GLY A 343 12.40 6.42 -7.77
CA GLY A 343 11.67 6.16 -6.52
C GLY A 343 12.00 7.11 -5.37
N VAL A 344 12.41 8.34 -5.68
CA VAL A 344 12.67 9.38 -4.68
C VAL A 344 11.41 9.76 -3.89
N ASN A 345 11.62 10.32 -2.70
CA ASN A 345 10.53 10.90 -1.91
C ASN A 345 10.13 12.29 -2.46
N LEU A 346 9.48 12.31 -3.62
CA LEU A 346 8.99 13.52 -4.28
C LEU A 346 8.06 14.32 -3.35
N ASP A 347 7.23 13.65 -2.57
CA ASP A 347 6.27 14.30 -1.66
C ASP A 347 6.99 15.12 -0.59
N ARG A 348 8.09 14.59 -0.03
CA ARG A 348 8.95 15.32 0.90
C ARG A 348 9.60 16.53 0.24
N PHE A 349 10.15 16.39 -0.96
CA PHE A 349 10.73 17.52 -1.69
C PHE A 349 9.70 18.60 -1.98
N MET A 350 8.51 18.21 -2.44
CA MET A 350 7.41 19.13 -2.71
C MET A 350 6.98 19.86 -1.44
N ARG A 351 6.81 19.17 -0.30
CA ARG A 351 6.49 19.83 0.98
C ARG A 351 7.55 20.83 1.41
N ALA A 352 8.84 20.48 1.24
CA ALA A 352 9.94 21.38 1.53
C ALA A 352 9.93 22.62 0.62
N LEU A 353 9.70 22.43 -0.67
CA LEU A 353 9.59 23.51 -1.65
C LEU A 353 8.38 24.42 -1.35
N VAL A 354 7.22 23.81 -1.12
CA VAL A 354 5.97 24.52 -0.80
C VAL A 354 6.08 25.31 0.52
N GLY A 355 6.83 24.80 1.50
CA GLY A 355 7.05 25.48 2.78
C GLY A 355 7.76 26.85 2.67
N GLU A 356 8.53 27.07 1.61
CA GLU A 356 9.28 28.32 1.38
C GLU A 356 8.42 29.42 0.71
N ILE A 357 7.22 29.08 0.23
CA ILE A 357 6.32 30.01 -0.47
C ILE A 357 5.67 30.94 0.57
N PRO A 358 5.72 32.28 0.42
CA PRO A 358 5.11 33.21 1.37
C PRO A 358 3.61 32.99 1.61
N GLU A 359 3.16 33.07 2.87
CA GLU A 359 1.73 32.95 3.23
C GLU A 359 0.85 34.06 2.65
N SER A 360 1.44 35.20 2.28
CA SER A 360 0.73 36.32 1.66
C SER A 360 0.25 36.03 0.24
N LEU A 361 0.75 34.97 -0.41
CA LEU A 361 0.34 34.58 -1.76
C LEU A 361 -0.95 33.77 -1.73
N ARG A 362 -1.82 33.99 -2.72
CA ARG A 362 -3.01 33.17 -2.97
C ARG A 362 -2.60 31.94 -3.76
N VAL A 363 -2.61 30.80 -3.07
CA VAL A 363 -2.11 29.53 -3.59
C VAL A 363 -3.22 28.49 -3.60
N ALA A 364 -3.33 27.74 -4.70
CA ALA A 364 -4.11 26.50 -4.74
C ALA A 364 -3.16 25.32 -4.90
N CYS A 365 -3.39 24.25 -4.12
CA CYS A 365 -2.53 23.07 -4.07
C CYS A 365 -3.33 21.82 -4.43
N ILE A 366 -3.00 21.20 -5.56
CA ILE A 366 -3.61 19.97 -6.05
C ILE A 366 -2.76 18.78 -5.61
N SER A 367 -3.36 17.81 -4.92
CA SER A 367 -2.74 16.52 -4.59
C SER A 367 -3.78 15.40 -4.46
N ASP A 368 -3.37 14.14 -4.50
CA ASP A 368 -4.27 13.00 -4.29
C ASP A 368 -4.93 13.01 -2.92
N SER A 369 -4.17 13.36 -1.88
CA SER A 369 -4.70 13.50 -0.52
C SER A 369 -5.45 14.80 -0.24
N GLY A 370 -5.30 15.82 -1.10
CA GLY A 370 -5.77 17.18 -0.81
C GLY A 370 -5.14 17.81 0.43
N ARG A 371 -3.99 17.31 0.91
CA ARG A 371 -3.35 17.83 2.13
C ARG A 371 -2.13 18.71 1.86
N LEU A 372 -1.67 18.82 0.62
CA LEU A 372 -0.58 19.72 0.31
C LEU A 372 -1.02 21.17 0.61
N GLY A 373 -0.27 21.86 1.47
CA GLY A 373 -0.61 23.22 1.89
C GLY A 373 -1.82 23.36 2.81
N SER A 374 -2.43 22.27 3.30
CA SER A 374 -3.65 22.36 4.13
C SER A 374 -3.43 23.01 5.50
N SER A 375 -2.19 23.03 6.01
CA SER A 375 -1.83 23.75 7.23
C SER A 375 -1.65 25.25 7.02
N ARG A 376 -1.68 25.74 5.77
CA ARG A 376 -1.42 27.15 5.43
C ARG A 376 -2.73 27.93 5.39
N LYS A 377 -2.80 28.99 6.17
CA LYS A 377 -4.01 29.82 6.26
C LYS A 377 -4.26 30.55 4.94
N GLY A 378 -5.49 30.47 4.43
CA GLY A 378 -5.91 31.18 3.20
C GLY A 378 -5.52 30.49 1.89
N TRP A 379 -4.83 29.35 1.97
CA TRP A 379 -4.55 28.53 0.79
C TRP A 379 -5.72 27.58 0.50
N ILE A 380 -5.83 27.17 -0.76
CA ILE A 380 -6.93 26.34 -1.26
C ILE A 380 -6.38 24.93 -1.55
N PRO A 381 -6.49 23.98 -0.61
CA PRO A 381 -6.19 22.58 -0.89
C PRO A 381 -7.26 21.98 -1.82
N VAL A 382 -6.82 21.30 -2.86
CA VAL A 382 -7.67 20.64 -3.85
C VAL A 382 -7.29 19.17 -3.92
N ARG A 383 -8.25 18.29 -3.60
CA ARG A 383 -8.08 16.84 -3.73
C ARG A 383 -8.36 16.43 -5.18
N ARG A 384 -7.51 15.59 -5.78
CA ARG A 384 -7.85 14.93 -7.06
C ARG A 384 -9.02 13.96 -6.84
N LEU A 385 -10.02 14.05 -7.72
CA LEU A 385 -11.30 13.38 -7.58
C LEU A 385 -11.24 12.06 -8.35
N THR A 386 -10.84 10.99 -7.65
CA THR A 386 -10.58 9.68 -8.26
C THR A 386 -11.78 8.74 -8.22
N GLU A 387 -12.92 9.17 -7.65
CA GLU A 387 -14.04 8.29 -7.34
C GLU A 387 -15.20 8.43 -8.33
N ALA A 388 -15.83 7.30 -8.67
CA ALA A 388 -17.02 7.27 -9.54
C ALA A 388 -18.23 8.03 -8.95
N ASN A 389 -18.18 8.37 -7.66
CA ASN A 389 -19.24 9.07 -6.93
C ASN A 389 -18.97 10.58 -6.75
N ASP A 390 -17.81 11.08 -7.20
CA ASP A 390 -17.51 12.51 -7.17
C ASP A 390 -18.45 13.24 -8.13
N LYS A 391 -19.39 14.05 -7.58
CA LYS A 391 -20.42 14.75 -8.37
C LYS A 391 -19.89 15.95 -9.18
N VAL A 392 -18.62 16.29 -8.99
CA VAL A 392 -18.00 17.49 -9.56
C VAL A 392 -16.71 17.06 -10.24
N GLU A 393 -16.50 17.49 -11.48
CA GLU A 393 -15.24 17.27 -12.18
C GLU A 393 -14.19 18.29 -11.73
N LEU A 394 -12.91 17.88 -11.74
CA LEU A 394 -11.81 18.76 -11.34
C LEU A 394 -11.63 19.96 -12.29
N GLY A 395 -11.88 19.78 -13.59
CA GLY A 395 -11.74 20.83 -14.61
C GLY A 395 -12.51 22.12 -14.30
N PRO A 396 -13.84 22.06 -14.08
CA PRO A 396 -14.64 23.21 -13.66
C PRO A 396 -14.13 23.91 -12.39
N VAL A 397 -13.66 23.14 -11.40
CA VAL A 397 -13.08 23.67 -10.15
C VAL A 397 -11.82 24.49 -10.48
N LEU A 398 -10.88 23.92 -11.23
CA LEU A 398 -9.66 24.62 -11.65
C LEU A 398 -9.97 25.86 -12.49
N GLY A 399 -10.97 25.79 -13.36
CA GLY A 399 -11.41 26.94 -14.15
C GLY A 399 -11.90 28.11 -13.31
N VAL A 400 -12.61 27.86 -12.20
CA VAL A 400 -13.00 28.91 -11.25
C VAL A 400 -11.80 29.46 -10.50
N LEU A 401 -10.92 28.57 -10.01
CA LEU A 401 -9.75 28.97 -9.24
C LEU A 401 -8.79 29.86 -10.05
N LEU A 402 -8.49 29.48 -11.29
CA LEU A 402 -7.60 30.25 -12.17
C LEU A 402 -8.18 31.62 -12.53
N ARG A 403 -9.51 31.73 -12.72
CA ARG A 403 -10.18 33.02 -12.91
C ARG A 403 -10.25 33.87 -11.64
N GLY A 404 -10.08 33.26 -10.46
CA GLY A 404 -10.04 33.93 -9.16
C GLY A 404 -8.74 34.71 -8.91
N GLY A 405 -7.81 34.72 -9.86
CA GLY A 405 -6.57 35.47 -9.80
C GLY A 405 -5.55 34.83 -8.86
N LEU A 406 -5.36 33.52 -8.89
CA LEU A 406 -4.30 32.87 -8.11
C LEU A 406 -2.92 33.45 -8.43
N ASP A 407 -2.11 33.63 -7.37
CA ASP A 407 -0.71 34.00 -7.54
C ASP A 407 0.11 32.75 -7.94
N LEU A 408 -0.21 31.58 -7.37
CA LEU A 408 0.48 30.34 -7.68
C LEU A 408 -0.46 29.13 -7.72
N LEU A 409 -0.37 28.32 -8.77
CA LEU A 409 -0.95 26.98 -8.79
C LEU A 409 0.13 25.93 -8.48
N ILE A 410 -0.11 25.05 -7.53
CA ILE A 410 0.76 23.91 -7.26
C ILE A 410 0.02 22.63 -7.64
N SER A 411 0.63 21.79 -8.47
CA SER A 411 0.14 20.44 -8.76
C SER A 411 1.23 19.44 -8.44
N GLN A 412 0.98 18.62 -7.41
CA GLN A 412 1.85 17.52 -7.04
C GLN A 412 1.45 16.28 -7.82
N GLN A 413 2.42 15.65 -8.49
CA GLN A 413 2.21 14.45 -9.31
C GLN A 413 1.06 14.64 -10.31
N CYS A 414 1.21 15.64 -11.18
CA CYS A 414 0.22 16.02 -12.19
C CYS A 414 -0.26 14.79 -12.98
N SER A 415 -1.58 14.74 -13.18
CA SER A 415 -2.31 13.64 -13.78
C SER A 415 -3.19 14.16 -14.92
N HIS A 416 -3.86 13.25 -15.63
CA HIS A 416 -4.83 13.64 -16.67
C HIS A 416 -5.98 14.52 -16.15
N GLN A 417 -6.34 14.40 -14.86
CA GLN A 417 -7.49 15.14 -14.31
C GLN A 417 -7.23 16.64 -14.16
N ASP A 418 -5.98 17.02 -13.90
CA ASP A 418 -5.57 18.40 -13.64
C ASP A 418 -4.65 18.98 -14.73
N ALA A 419 -4.17 18.15 -15.67
CA ALA A 419 -3.24 18.58 -16.71
C ALA A 419 -3.71 19.80 -17.51
N ALA A 420 -4.98 19.86 -17.92
CA ALA A 420 -5.50 21.01 -18.67
C ALA A 420 -5.38 22.32 -17.87
N GLY A 421 -5.81 22.33 -16.62
CA GLY A 421 -5.69 23.51 -15.76
C GLY A 421 -4.24 23.85 -15.40
N VAL A 422 -3.37 22.84 -15.27
CA VAL A 422 -1.93 23.03 -15.08
C VAL A 422 -1.28 23.68 -16.30
N ILE A 423 -1.63 23.23 -17.51
CA ILE A 423 -1.13 23.82 -18.76
C ILE A 423 -1.60 25.27 -18.88
N ASP A 424 -2.87 25.57 -18.57
CA ASP A 424 -3.39 26.94 -18.56
C ASP A 424 -2.64 27.82 -17.55
N ALA A 425 -2.36 27.30 -16.35
CA ALA A 425 -1.58 28.01 -15.33
C ALA A 425 -0.16 28.34 -15.82
N LEU A 426 0.52 27.38 -16.46
CA LEU A 426 1.83 27.58 -17.08
C LEU A 426 1.77 28.57 -18.26
N ALA A 427 0.69 28.55 -19.04
CA ALA A 427 0.46 29.48 -20.14
C ALA A 427 0.12 30.90 -19.69
N GLY A 428 -0.15 31.13 -18.40
CA GLY A 428 -0.34 32.46 -17.81
C GLY A 428 -1.70 32.72 -17.16
N ALA A 429 -2.54 31.71 -16.97
CA ALA A 429 -3.78 31.84 -16.20
C ALA A 429 -3.54 32.08 -14.69
N SER A 430 -2.28 32.00 -14.23
CA SER A 430 -1.83 32.38 -12.90
C SER A 430 -0.46 33.07 -12.99
N ARG A 431 -0.02 33.76 -11.94
CA ARG A 431 1.29 34.43 -11.95
C ARG A 431 2.44 33.43 -12.09
N GLY A 432 2.31 32.26 -11.48
CA GLY A 432 3.22 31.12 -11.68
C GLY A 432 2.59 29.78 -11.34
N ALA A 433 3.36 28.72 -11.56
CA ALA A 433 2.94 27.38 -11.18
C ALA A 433 4.12 26.53 -10.72
N VAL A 434 3.88 25.59 -9.80
CA VAL A 434 4.86 24.57 -9.40
C VAL A 434 4.24 23.21 -9.67
N VAL A 435 4.78 22.49 -10.64
CA VAL A 435 4.21 21.24 -11.12
C VAL A 435 5.23 20.14 -10.87
N SER A 436 4.80 18.99 -10.36
CA SER A 436 5.67 17.81 -10.30
C SER A 436 5.10 16.63 -11.04
N LEU A 437 5.98 15.81 -11.64
CA LEU A 437 5.63 14.54 -12.26
C LEU A 437 6.81 13.59 -12.34
N TRP A 438 6.51 12.31 -12.59
CA TRP A 438 7.51 11.29 -12.84
C TRP A 438 8.04 11.35 -14.27
N GLY A 439 9.35 11.47 -14.43
CA GLY A 439 10.02 11.55 -15.73
C GLY A 439 11.47 11.12 -15.61
N ILE A 440 11.98 10.41 -16.63
CA ILE A 440 13.36 9.90 -16.61
C ILE A 440 14.40 11.00 -16.88
N ASN A 441 14.00 12.05 -17.59
CA ASN A 441 14.79 13.25 -17.90
C ASN A 441 13.86 14.43 -18.25
N THR A 442 14.43 15.61 -18.47
CA THR A 442 13.68 16.84 -18.78
C THR A 442 12.84 16.72 -20.04
N ALA A 443 13.42 16.25 -21.16
CA ALA A 443 12.70 16.14 -22.43
C ALA A 443 11.47 15.23 -22.31
N HIS A 444 11.63 14.10 -21.61
CA HIS A 444 10.52 13.20 -21.31
C HIS A 444 9.49 13.86 -20.39
N ALA A 445 9.91 14.63 -19.37
CA ALA A 445 8.97 15.29 -18.48
C ALA A 445 8.09 16.32 -19.20
N LEU A 446 8.67 17.14 -20.09
CA LEU A 446 7.93 18.11 -20.91
C LEU A 446 6.95 17.41 -21.85
N SER A 447 7.42 16.38 -22.56
CA SER A 447 6.57 15.58 -23.48
C SER A 447 5.46 14.85 -22.74
N ARG A 448 5.73 14.32 -21.55
CA ARG A 448 4.74 13.64 -20.70
C ARG A 448 3.70 14.62 -20.19
N LEU A 449 4.09 15.81 -19.73
CA LEU A 449 3.13 16.83 -19.31
C LEU A 449 2.22 17.25 -20.47
N ALA A 450 2.77 17.40 -21.68
CA ALA A 450 1.98 17.63 -22.88
C ALA A 450 0.99 16.49 -23.15
N ALA A 451 1.47 15.23 -23.11
CA ALA A 451 0.64 14.04 -23.33
C ALA A 451 -0.45 13.84 -22.25
N LEU A 452 -0.26 14.37 -21.03
CA LEU A 452 -1.31 14.36 -20.01
C LEU A 452 -2.49 15.26 -20.41
N GLY A 453 -2.22 16.39 -21.08
CA GLY A 453 -3.22 17.38 -21.47
C GLY A 453 -3.90 17.11 -22.81
N THR A 454 -3.40 16.19 -23.64
CA THR A 454 -3.99 15.89 -24.94
C THR A 454 -3.81 14.43 -25.35
N ALA A 455 -4.87 13.84 -25.92
CA ALA A 455 -4.81 12.51 -26.54
C ALA A 455 -4.29 12.54 -27.99
N SER A 456 -4.15 13.72 -28.59
CA SER A 456 -3.70 13.86 -29.98
C SER A 456 -2.18 13.88 -30.06
N GLY A 457 -1.58 12.81 -30.58
CA GLY A 457 -0.11 12.69 -30.72
C GLY A 457 0.53 13.85 -31.49
N GLY A 458 -0.15 14.39 -32.52
CA GLY A 458 0.35 15.56 -33.25
C GLY A 458 0.35 16.86 -32.43
N ALA A 459 -0.58 16.99 -31.47
CA ALA A 459 -0.62 18.13 -30.57
C ALA A 459 0.43 18.05 -29.45
N VAL A 460 0.87 16.83 -29.07
CA VAL A 460 1.88 16.64 -28.01
C VAL A 460 3.18 17.38 -28.35
N GLN A 461 3.67 17.28 -29.59
CA GLN A 461 4.93 17.93 -29.98
C GLN A 461 4.82 19.46 -29.91
N GLY A 462 3.76 20.06 -30.47
CA GLY A 462 3.54 21.49 -30.42
C GLY A 462 3.36 22.01 -28.98
N LEU A 463 2.64 21.25 -28.15
CA LEU A 463 2.46 21.59 -26.74
C LEU A 463 3.75 21.43 -25.94
N THR A 464 4.60 20.45 -26.26
CA THR A 464 5.92 20.28 -25.64
C THR A 464 6.79 21.51 -25.86
N LEU A 465 6.80 22.06 -27.08
CA LEU A 465 7.51 23.31 -27.40
C LEU A 465 6.91 24.50 -26.64
N SER A 466 5.58 24.61 -26.60
CA SER A 466 4.89 25.66 -25.84
C SER A 466 5.23 25.60 -24.35
N LEU A 467 5.24 24.41 -23.76
CA LEU A 467 5.62 24.19 -22.35
C LEU A 467 7.09 24.50 -22.09
N ALA A 468 7.99 24.13 -23.00
CA ALA A 468 9.40 24.48 -22.90
C ALA A 468 9.62 25.99 -22.89
N HIS A 469 8.81 26.76 -23.63
CA HIS A 469 8.84 28.22 -23.60
C HIS A 469 8.18 28.81 -22.34
N ALA A 470 7.14 28.15 -21.82
CA ALA A 470 6.37 28.65 -20.69
C ALA A 470 7.05 28.42 -19.34
N ILE A 471 7.78 27.33 -19.16
CA ILE A 471 8.42 26.93 -17.90
C ILE A 471 9.73 27.71 -17.71
N ASP A 472 9.88 28.38 -16.58
CA ASP A 472 11.09 29.15 -16.26
C ASP A 472 12.22 28.24 -15.77
N VAL A 473 11.90 27.20 -14.99
CA VAL A 473 12.89 26.35 -14.31
C VAL A 473 12.42 24.90 -14.29
N VAL A 474 13.31 23.97 -14.62
CA VAL A 474 13.12 22.53 -14.37
C VAL A 474 14.11 22.06 -13.31
N ILE A 475 13.61 21.35 -12.29
CA ILE A 475 14.39 20.72 -11.21
C ILE A 475 14.30 19.22 -11.42
N ARG A 476 15.44 18.54 -11.57
CA ARG A 476 15.47 17.08 -11.68
C ARG A 476 15.88 16.43 -10.37
N LEU A 477 15.11 15.45 -9.92
CA LEU A 477 15.37 14.62 -8.75
C LEU A 477 15.62 13.18 -9.18
N ASN A 478 16.61 12.53 -8.57
CA ASN A 478 16.82 11.08 -8.69
C ASN A 478 17.36 10.53 -7.38
N SER A 479 17.23 9.22 -7.17
CA SER A 479 17.95 8.54 -6.10
C SER A 479 19.44 8.60 -6.42
N GLY A 480 20.26 8.90 -5.41
CA GLY A 480 21.69 8.73 -5.54
C GLY A 480 22.04 7.23 -5.70
N VAL A 481 23.30 6.95 -6.03
CA VAL A 481 23.79 5.58 -6.22
C VAL A 481 24.09 4.97 -4.85
N ASN A 482 23.92 3.66 -4.64
CA ASN A 482 24.25 2.94 -3.39
C ASN A 482 23.48 3.43 -2.13
N LEU A 483 22.14 3.46 -2.17
CA LEU A 483 21.30 3.87 -1.01
C LEU A 483 21.50 5.34 -0.59
N GLU A 484 22.15 6.16 -1.41
CA GLU A 484 22.21 7.61 -1.22
C GLU A 484 20.81 8.22 -1.18
N SER A 485 20.67 9.29 -0.39
CA SER A 485 19.45 10.09 -0.32
C SER A 485 19.03 10.58 -1.72
N MET A 486 17.76 10.97 -1.84
CA MET A 486 17.28 11.77 -2.97
C MET A 486 18.22 12.95 -3.22
N GLN A 487 18.55 13.26 -4.47
CA GLN A 487 19.41 14.40 -4.85
C GLN A 487 18.79 15.23 -5.97
N VAL A 488 19.06 16.54 -5.95
CA VAL A 488 18.80 17.46 -7.07
C VAL A 488 19.96 17.36 -8.05
N ILE A 489 19.81 16.54 -9.09
CA ILE A 489 20.90 16.21 -10.01
C ILE A 489 21.14 17.28 -11.08
N GLU A 490 20.13 18.06 -11.44
CA GLU A 490 20.29 19.25 -12.27
C GLU A 490 19.15 20.25 -12.04
N ILE A 491 19.45 21.53 -12.25
CA ILE A 491 18.46 22.60 -12.37
C ILE A 491 18.76 23.33 -13.67
N ILE A 492 17.76 23.50 -14.53
CA ILE A 492 17.93 24.04 -15.87
C ILE A 492 16.83 25.06 -16.22
N GLU A 493 17.13 25.98 -17.14
CA GLU A 493 16.15 26.83 -17.84
C GLU A 493 15.93 26.22 -19.24
N PRO A 494 14.71 25.75 -19.58
CA PRO A 494 14.39 25.37 -20.94
C PRO A 494 14.16 26.63 -21.80
N ASP A 495 14.58 26.59 -23.06
CA ASP A 495 14.32 27.63 -24.05
C ASP A 495 14.08 27.00 -25.43
N THR A 496 13.40 27.72 -26.30
CA THR A 496 13.09 27.27 -27.66
C THR A 496 13.92 28.04 -28.68
N ARG A 497 14.61 27.31 -29.55
CA ARG A 497 15.38 27.90 -30.64
C ARG A 497 14.50 28.19 -31.86
N ALA A 498 15.01 29.01 -32.78
CA ALA A 498 14.30 29.38 -34.01
C ALA A 498 13.99 28.18 -34.93
N ASP A 499 14.75 27.08 -34.80
CA ASP A 499 14.53 25.83 -35.53
C ASP A 499 13.50 24.90 -34.87
N SER A 500 12.77 25.39 -33.85
CA SER A 500 11.83 24.60 -33.05
C SER A 500 12.48 23.44 -32.29
N SER A 501 13.79 23.49 -32.03
CA SER A 501 14.45 22.62 -31.06
C SER A 501 14.42 23.25 -29.65
N ILE A 502 14.47 22.39 -28.63
CA ILE A 502 14.54 22.84 -27.23
C ILE A 502 16.00 22.84 -26.79
N GLU A 503 16.45 23.98 -26.30
CA GLU A 503 17.74 24.14 -25.63
C GLU A 503 17.53 24.05 -24.11
N TYR A 504 18.39 23.29 -23.43
CA TYR A 504 18.36 23.14 -21.98
C TYR A 504 19.58 23.82 -21.38
N ARG A 505 19.42 25.05 -20.87
CA ARG A 505 20.51 25.78 -20.24
C ARG A 505 20.66 25.30 -18.81
N GLN A 506 21.74 24.58 -18.52
CA GLN A 506 22.03 24.14 -17.16
C GLN A 506 22.34 25.32 -16.28
N LEU A 507 21.61 25.51 -15.17
CA LEU A 507 21.87 26.54 -14.16
C LEU A 507 22.76 26.01 -13.04
N PHE A 508 22.49 24.75 -12.65
CA PHE A 508 23.30 24.00 -11.72
C PHE A 508 23.51 22.57 -12.23
N VAL A 509 24.73 22.07 -12.07
CA VAL A 509 25.13 20.72 -12.44
C VAL A 509 25.69 20.00 -11.23
N THR A 510 25.33 18.74 -11.09
CA THR A 510 25.85 17.87 -10.04
C THR A 510 27.00 17.04 -10.59
N THR A 511 28.13 17.05 -9.89
CA THR A 511 29.31 16.22 -10.18
C THR A 511 29.65 15.39 -8.95
N LYS A 512 30.03 14.12 -9.13
CA LYS A 512 30.60 13.33 -8.05
C LYS A 512 32.11 13.51 -8.03
N SER A 513 32.69 13.83 -6.88
CA SER A 513 34.13 13.79 -6.64
C SER A 513 34.62 12.34 -6.50
N GLU A 514 35.94 12.15 -6.53
CA GLU A 514 36.58 10.82 -6.47
C GLU A 514 36.25 10.04 -5.18
N ASP A 515 35.96 10.74 -4.08
CA ASP A 515 35.53 10.20 -2.79
C ASP A 515 34.03 9.86 -2.73
N GLY A 516 33.28 10.09 -3.82
CA GLY A 516 31.84 9.87 -3.89
C GLY A 516 30.99 11.04 -3.37
N THR A 517 31.62 12.12 -2.87
CA THR A 517 30.90 13.31 -2.43
C THR A 517 30.22 14.00 -3.61
N THR A 518 28.99 14.46 -3.39
CA THR A 518 28.22 15.15 -4.41
C THR A 518 28.52 16.64 -4.36
N GLU A 519 29.17 17.16 -5.39
CA GLU A 519 29.45 18.58 -5.58
C GLU A 519 28.41 19.21 -6.51
N PHE A 520 27.94 20.40 -6.16
CA PHE A 520 27.01 21.18 -6.98
C PHE A 520 27.72 22.42 -7.51
N LYS A 521 27.73 22.61 -8.83
CA LYS A 521 28.38 23.73 -9.50
C LYS A 521 27.35 24.56 -10.25
N ASP A 522 27.39 25.87 -10.05
CA ASP A 522 26.61 26.81 -10.86
C ASP A 522 27.28 27.03 -12.23
N THR A 523 26.51 27.54 -13.18
CA THR A 523 27.00 27.86 -14.52
C THR A 523 26.80 29.36 -14.83
N PRO A 524 27.43 29.89 -15.90
CA PRO A 524 27.16 31.25 -16.36
C PRO A 524 25.68 31.54 -16.70
N ALA A 525 24.90 30.51 -17.05
CA ALA A 525 23.47 30.67 -17.36
C ALA A 525 22.67 31.10 -16.12
N LEU A 526 23.10 30.70 -14.91
CA LEU A 526 22.48 31.16 -13.67
C LEU A 526 22.49 32.68 -13.58
N GLN A 527 23.62 33.33 -13.84
CA GLN A 527 23.74 34.79 -13.75
C GLN A 527 22.83 35.51 -14.76
N GLN A 528 22.62 34.94 -15.95
CA GLN A 528 21.69 35.49 -16.94
C GLN A 528 20.25 35.46 -16.44
N LEU A 529 19.83 34.31 -15.88
CA LEU A 529 18.48 34.17 -15.32
C LEU A 529 18.27 35.07 -14.10
N LEU A 530 19.24 35.17 -13.19
CA LEU A 530 19.15 36.06 -12.02
C LEU A 530 18.98 37.53 -12.43
N ARG A 531 19.70 38.00 -13.44
CA ARG A 531 19.52 39.36 -13.99
C ARG A 531 18.12 39.54 -14.61
N LYS A 532 17.62 38.54 -15.34
CA LYS A 532 16.24 38.52 -15.86
C LYS A 532 15.21 38.61 -14.73
N MET A 533 15.44 37.92 -13.61
CA MET A 533 14.59 37.99 -12.43
C MET A 533 14.58 39.39 -11.80
N ILE A 534 15.75 40.02 -11.63
CA ILE A 534 15.88 41.38 -11.10
C ILE A 534 15.16 42.40 -12.00
N ASN A 535 15.36 42.32 -13.31
CA ASN A 535 14.72 43.22 -14.28
C ASN A 535 13.19 43.12 -14.29
N GLN A 536 12.64 41.99 -13.82
CA GLN A 536 11.21 41.76 -13.68
C GLN A 536 10.70 42.09 -12.26
N GLY A 537 11.51 42.76 -11.44
CA GLY A 537 11.16 43.17 -10.08
C GLY A 537 11.27 42.07 -9.02
N GLY A 538 11.91 40.94 -9.34
CA GLY A 538 12.14 39.86 -8.40
C GLY A 538 13.34 40.13 -7.48
N GLU A 539 13.24 39.72 -6.22
CA GLU A 539 14.35 39.75 -5.28
C GLU A 539 15.27 38.55 -5.50
N VAL A 540 16.57 38.82 -5.69
CA VAL A 540 17.61 37.79 -5.81
C VAL A 540 18.57 37.90 -4.63
N PRO A 541 18.90 36.79 -3.96
CA PRO A 541 19.87 36.75 -2.87
C PRO A 541 21.25 37.25 -3.33
N PRO A 542 21.87 38.24 -2.64
CA PRO A 542 23.16 38.81 -3.05
C PRO A 542 24.28 37.78 -3.18
N ARG A 543 24.26 36.73 -2.36
CA ARG A 543 25.23 35.62 -2.41
C ARG A 543 25.24 34.85 -3.74
N LEU A 544 24.15 34.89 -4.50
CA LEU A 544 24.08 34.24 -5.81
C LEU A 544 24.57 35.14 -6.94
N LEU A 545 24.72 36.44 -6.71
CA LEU A 545 25.20 37.38 -7.72
C LEU A 545 26.72 37.39 -7.69
N ARG A 546 27.32 37.02 -8.82
CA ARG A 546 28.75 37.27 -9.06
C ARG A 546 28.89 38.65 -9.72
N GLY A 547 29.81 39.45 -9.19
CA GLY A 547 30.11 40.82 -9.66
C GLY A 547 30.52 40.89 -11.11
#